data_AF-A0A2V9USU1-F1
#
_entry.id   AF-A0A2V9USU1-F1
#
_cell.length_a   1.000
_cell.length_b   1.000
_cell.length_c   1.000
_cell.angle_alpha   90.00
_cell.angle_beta   90.00
_cell.angle_gamma   90.00
#
_symmetry.space_group_name_H-M   'P 1'
#
loop_
_entity.id
_entity.type
_entity.pdbx_description
1 polymer ?
#
loop_
_entity_poly.entity_id
_entity_poly.type
_entity_poly.pdbx_seq_one_letter_code
_entity_poly.pdbx_strand_id
1 'polypeptide(L)'
;PARYRPLFAMEADRAREYYRAGDALIPLIEEDSQPALWILLTIYRRLLDKIESRQYDVFGGKVALSTREKLVILGKGFLKRLS
;
A
#
# COMPACT_ATOMS: atom_id res chain seq x y z
N PRO A 1 -9.24 -9.98 -17.41
CA PRO A 1 -9.52 -11.39 -17.80
C PRO A 1 -8.69 -12.38 -16.98
N ALA A 2 -9.26 -13.52 -16.57
CA ALA A 2 -8.61 -14.50 -15.67
C ALA A 2 -7.23 -14.99 -16.16
N ARG A 3 -6.98 -14.97 -17.48
CA ARG A 3 -5.69 -15.33 -18.10
C ARG A 3 -4.50 -14.48 -17.63
N TYR A 4 -4.74 -13.25 -17.15
CA TYR A 4 -3.68 -12.35 -16.68
C TYR A 4 -3.39 -12.49 -15.19
N ARG A 5 -4.17 -13.28 -14.44
CA ARG A 5 -3.97 -13.47 -13.00
C ARG A 5 -2.56 -13.93 -12.63
N PRO A 6 -1.93 -14.89 -13.35
CA PRO A 6 -0.56 -15.28 -13.04
C PRO A 6 0.43 -14.12 -13.15
N LEU A 7 0.30 -13.30 -14.20
CA LEU A 7 1.12 -12.09 -14.38
C LEU A 7 0.90 -11.09 -13.23
N PHE A 8 -0.36 -10.82 -12.87
CA PHE A 8 -0.66 -9.90 -11.79
C PHE A 8 -0.20 -10.40 -10.42
N ALA A 9 -0.23 -11.72 -10.18
CA ALA A 9 0.33 -12.31 -8.97
C ALA A 9 1.85 -12.12 -8.90
N MET A 10 2.56 -12.37 -10.00
CA MET A 10 4.02 -12.12 -10.08
C MET A 10 4.36 -10.64 -9.82
N GLU A 11 3.62 -9.71 -10.43
CA GLU A 11 3.83 -8.28 -10.18
C GLU A 11 3.43 -7.86 -8.76
N ALA A 12 2.43 -8.50 -8.15
CA ALA A 12 2.05 -8.27 -6.76
C ALA A 12 3.15 -8.71 -5.79
N ASP A 13 3.80 -9.84 -6.06
CA ASP A 13 4.94 -10.31 -5.28
C ASP A 13 6.13 -9.35 -5.39
N ARG A 14 6.43 -8.88 -6.60
CA ARG A 14 7.43 -7.83 -6.81
C ARG A 14 7.09 -6.53 -6.08
N ALA A 15 5.82 -6.10 -6.11
CA ALA A 15 5.36 -4.93 -5.38
C ALA A 15 5.54 -5.10 -3.87
N ARG A 16 5.28 -6.30 -3.31
CA ARG A 16 5.56 -6.62 -1.91
C ARG A 16 7.04 -6.50 -1.57
N GLU A 17 7.94 -6.92 -2.44
CA GLU A 17 9.38 -6.73 -2.24
C GLU A 17 9.75 -5.25 -2.16
N TYR A 18 9.24 -4.42 -3.07
CA TYR A 18 9.46 -2.97 -3.01
C TYR A 18 8.87 -2.34 -1.76
N TYR A 19 7.72 -2.81 -1.31
CA TYR A 19 7.15 -2.36 -0.05
C TYR A 19 8.03 -2.71 1.14
N ARG A 20 8.59 -3.93 1.21
CA ARG A 20 9.53 -4.33 2.28
C ARG A 20 10.79 -3.47 2.25
N ALA A 21 11.34 -3.22 1.05
CA ALA A 21 12.47 -2.31 0.88
C ALA A 21 12.13 -0.88 1.33
N GLY A 22 10.90 -0.42 1.05
CA GLY A 22 10.38 0.86 1.52
C GLY A 22 10.33 0.97 3.04
N ASP A 23 9.94 -0.09 3.76
CA ASP A 23 9.97 -0.08 5.24
C ASP A 23 11.40 0.11 5.77
N ALA A 24 12.39 -0.55 5.15
CA ALA A 24 13.79 -0.42 5.52
C ALA A 24 14.35 0.98 5.23
N LEU A 25 13.73 1.74 4.32
CA LEU A 25 14.12 3.11 3.99
C LEU A 25 13.59 4.12 5.01
N ILE A 26 12.45 3.86 5.69
CA ILE A 26 11.84 4.80 6.65
C ILE A 26 12.85 5.39 7.64
N PRO A 27 13.65 4.60 8.39
CA PRO A 27 14.60 5.16 9.37
C PRO A 27 15.76 5.96 8.75
N LEU A 28 15.94 5.89 7.43
CA LEU A 28 16.99 6.61 6.69
C LEU A 28 16.51 7.96 6.15
N ILE A 29 15.21 8.23 6.21
CA ILE A 29 14.62 9.51 5.80
C ILE A 29 14.59 10.46 7.01
N GLU A 30 14.65 11.77 6.70
CA GLU A 30 14.45 12.86 7.66
C GLU A 30 13.18 12.60 8.51
N GLU A 31 13.29 12.81 9.82
CA GLU A 31 12.31 12.37 10.82
C GLU A 31 10.90 12.92 10.58
N ASP A 32 10.77 14.21 10.27
CA ASP A 32 9.47 14.83 9.96
C ASP A 32 8.84 14.26 8.67
N SER A 33 9.64 13.67 7.79
CA SER A 33 9.22 13.08 6.52
C SER A 33 8.88 11.59 6.61
N GLN A 34 9.31 10.88 7.67
CA GLN A 34 9.05 9.45 7.87
C GLN A 34 7.56 9.08 7.93
N PRO A 35 6.68 9.82 8.63
CA PRO A 35 5.26 9.53 8.67
C PRO A 35 4.61 9.58 7.28
N ALA A 36 5.03 10.52 6.43
CA ALA A 36 4.50 10.65 5.08
C ALA A 36 4.85 9.44 4.21
N LEU A 37 6.11 8.98 4.26
CA LEU A 37 6.53 7.75 3.56
C LEU A 37 5.78 6.53 4.11
N TRP A 38 5.63 6.41 5.42
CA TRP A 38 4.88 5.31 6.03
C TRP A 38 3.41 5.29 5.59
N ILE A 39 2.74 6.45 5.56
CA ILE A 39 1.36 6.58 5.08
C ILE A 39 1.26 6.11 3.62
N LEU A 40 2.17 6.58 2.76
CA LEU A 40 2.23 6.21 1.35
C LEU A 40 2.32 4.69 1.18
N LEU A 41 3.34 4.07 1.79
CA LEU A 41 3.55 2.62 1.73
C LEU A 41 2.32 1.85 2.24
N THR A 42 1.71 2.33 3.32
CA THR A 42 0.51 1.70 3.91
C THR A 42 -0.70 1.76 2.98
N ILE A 43 -0.96 2.91 2.34
CA ILE A 43 -2.07 3.06 1.39
C ILE A 43 -1.90 2.11 0.21
N TYR A 44 -0.68 2.04 -0.36
CA TYR A 44 -0.41 1.22 -1.52
C TYR A 44 -0.44 -0.28 -1.20
N ARG A 45 0.08 -0.71 -0.05
CA ARG A 45 -0.07 -2.09 0.45
C ARG A 45 -1.53 -2.50 0.54
N ARG A 46 -2.36 -1.70 1.20
CA ARG A 46 -3.80 -2.00 1.34
C ARG A 46 -4.54 -1.99 0.01
N LEU A 47 -4.09 -1.18 -0.95
CA LEU A 47 -4.65 -1.20 -2.29
C LEU A 47 -4.33 -2.53 -2.97
N LEU A 48 -3.09 -3.00 -2.85
CA LEU A 48 -2.67 -4.30 -3.36
C LEU A 48 -3.49 -5.43 -2.71
N ASP A 49 -3.61 -5.46 -1.38
CA ASP A 49 -4.42 -6.46 -0.66
C ASP A 49 -5.87 -6.52 -1.17
N LYS A 50 -6.46 -5.37 -1.51
CA LYS A 50 -7.81 -5.29 -2.10
C LYS A 50 -7.87 -5.79 -3.54
N ILE A 51 -6.82 -5.58 -4.33
CA ILE A 51 -6.74 -6.13 -5.69
C ILE A 51 -6.67 -7.66 -5.61
N GLU A 52 -5.90 -8.20 -4.66
CA GLU A 52 -5.75 -9.64 -4.46
C GLU A 52 -7.03 -10.30 -3.96
N SER A 53 -7.71 -9.69 -2.98
CA SER A 53 -8.99 -10.21 -2.48
C SER A 53 -10.08 -10.25 -3.56
N ARG A 54 -9.96 -9.41 -4.59
CA ARG A 54 -10.79 -9.41 -5.80
C ARG A 54 -10.27 -10.33 -6.91
N GLN A 55 -9.33 -11.23 -6.61
CA GLN A 55 -8.75 -12.16 -7.59
C GLN A 55 -8.15 -11.44 -8.81
N TYR A 56 -7.53 -10.28 -8.55
CA TYR A 56 -6.95 -9.36 -9.54
C TYR A 56 -7.93 -8.86 -10.60
N ASP A 57 -9.23 -8.77 -10.27
CA ASP A 57 -10.21 -8.14 -11.14
C ASP A 57 -10.07 -6.61 -11.10
N VAL A 58 -9.13 -6.12 -11.90
CA VAL A 58 -8.88 -4.68 -12.11
C VAL A 58 -9.65 -4.10 -13.29
N PHE A 59 -10.34 -4.95 -14.07
CA PHE A 59 -11.11 -4.54 -15.25
C PHE A 59 -12.61 -4.37 -14.95
N GLY A 60 -13.14 -5.11 -13.97
CA GLY A 60 -14.54 -5.03 -13.54
C GLY A 60 -14.90 -3.73 -12.80
N GLY A 61 -13.93 -2.88 -12.48
CA GLY A 61 -14.14 -1.57 -11.89
C GLY A 61 -12.96 -1.08 -11.07
N LYS A 62 -12.99 0.19 -10.67
CA LYS A 62 -11.91 0.80 -9.88
C LYS A 62 -11.79 0.13 -8.51
N VAL A 63 -10.62 -0.40 -8.20
CA VAL A 63 -10.25 -0.80 -6.85
C VAL A 63 -9.68 0.41 -6.12
N ALA A 64 -10.23 0.74 -4.95
CA ALA A 64 -9.77 1.87 -4.16
C ALA A 64 -9.97 1.63 -2.66
N LEU A 65 -9.17 2.33 -1.85
CA LEU A 65 -9.49 2.55 -0.45
C LEU A 65 -10.64 3.55 -0.34
N SER A 66 -11.58 3.28 0.56
CA SER A 66 -12.59 4.24 0.98
C SER A 66 -11.92 5.44 1.67
N THR A 67 -12.62 6.57 1.69
CA THR A 67 -12.17 7.76 2.41
C THR A 67 -11.90 7.47 3.88
N ARG A 68 -12.76 6.66 4.52
CA ARG A 68 -12.60 6.24 5.92
C ARG A 68 -11.28 5.50 6.15
N GLU A 69 -10.93 4.54 5.28
CA GLU A 69 -9.67 3.81 5.40
C GLU A 69 -8.46 4.73 5.27
N LYS A 70 -8.51 5.68 4.33
CA LYS A 70 -7.44 6.68 4.17
C LYS A 70 -7.29 7.56 5.41
N LEU A 71 -8.41 8.02 5.99
CA LEU A 71 -8.41 8.84 7.21
C LEU A 71 -7.86 8.08 8.42
N VAL A 72 -8.20 6.81 8.58
CA VAL A 72 -7.65 5.96 9.65
C VAL A 72 -6.13 5.79 9.49
N ILE A 73 -5.64 5.59 8.26
CA ILE A 73 -4.19 5.50 8.00
C ILE A 73 -3.51 6.83 8.31
N LEU A 74 -4.09 7.96 7.88
CA LEU A 74 -3.56 9.29 8.13
C LEU A 74 -3.46 9.59 9.64
N GLY A 75 -4.53 9.29 10.40
CA GLY A 75 -4.52 9.44 11.86
C GLY A 75 -3.44 8.60 12.54
N LYS A 76 -3.23 7.35 12.10
CA LYS A 76 -2.14 6.50 12.59
C LYS A 76 -0.75 7.05 12.26
N GLY A 77 -0.57 7.57 11.05
CA GLY A 77 0.69 8.19 10.63
C GLY A 77 1.00 9.43 11.45
N PHE A 78 -0.01 10.27 11.74
CA PHE A 78 0.15 11.43 12.59
C PHE A 78 0.51 11.07 14.03
N LEU A 79 -0.12 10.05 14.62
CA LEU A 79 0.24 9.55 15.95
C LEU A 79 1.69 9.05 16.01
N LYS A 80 2.18 8.39 14.95
CA LYS A 80 3.57 7.95 14.81
C LYS A 80 4.59 9.10 14.81
N ARG A 81 4.20 10.31 14.41
CA ARG A 81 5.05 11.51 14.49
C ARG A 81 5.18 12.06 15.90
N LEU A 82 4.14 11.86 16.72
CA LEU A 82 4.05 12.44 18.07
C LEU A 82 4.70 11.56 19.15
N SER A 83 5.18 10.38 18.79
CA SER A 83 5.79 9.37 19.65
C SER A 83 7.25 9.21 19.32
#